data_AF-A0A392PE83-F1
#
_entry.id   AF-A0A392PE83-F1
#
_cell.length_a   1.000
_cell.length_b   1.000
_cell.length_c   1.000
_cell.angle_alpha   90.00
_cell.angle_beta   90.00
_cell.angle_gamma   90.00
#
_symmetry.space_group_name_H-M   'P 1'
#
loop_
_entity.id
_entity.type
_entity.pdbx_description
1 polymer ?
#
loop_
_entity_poly.entity_id
_entity_poly.type
_entity_poly.pdbx_seq_one_letter_code
_entity_poly.pdbx_strand_id
1 'polypeptide(L)'
;VTKEREEDKEIETKTIEKVLVDKSNLDDYVGKPVFHAERIYDQTPTGVVMGLAWTAMGGSTLYIETTLVEDGDGKGALHTTGQLGDVMKESAQIAHTVARAILLEKEPENPFFANTKLHLHVPAGATPKDGPSAG
;
A
#
# COMPACT_ATOMS: atom_id res chain seq x y z
N VAL A 1 29.02 35.88 72.72
CA VAL A 1 28.88 36.27 71.30
C VAL A 1 29.86 35.42 70.50
N THR A 2 29.43 34.23 70.10
CA THR A 2 30.21 33.31 69.26
C THR A 2 29.36 33.05 68.04
N LYS A 3 29.90 33.48 66.90
CA LYS A 3 29.23 33.60 65.60
C LYS A 3 29.19 32.22 64.97
N GLU A 4 28.01 31.61 64.88
CA GLU A 4 27.81 30.39 64.08
C GLU A 4 27.97 30.77 62.60
N ARG A 5 28.79 30.00 61.90
CA ARG A 5 29.15 30.20 60.49
C ARG A 5 28.19 29.34 59.69
N GLU A 6 27.19 29.95 59.06
CA GLU A 6 26.33 29.28 58.10
C GLU A 6 27.20 28.85 56.90
N GLU A 7 27.23 27.54 56.64
CA GLU A 7 27.80 26.98 55.42
C GLU A 7 26.77 27.15 54.30
N ASP A 8 26.99 28.16 53.47
CA ASP A 8 26.29 28.33 52.19
C ASP A 8 26.63 27.14 51.28
N LYS A 9 25.74 26.14 51.23
CA LYS A 9 25.78 25.09 50.21
C LYS A 9 25.37 25.69 48.88
N GLU A 10 26.39 26.09 48.11
CA GLU A 10 26.28 26.49 46.72
C GLU A 10 25.60 25.36 45.93
N ILE A 11 24.35 25.59 45.52
CA ILE A 11 23.62 24.67 44.64
C ILE A 11 24.25 24.82 43.26
N GLU A 12 25.19 23.93 42.95
CA GLU A 12 25.82 23.82 41.64
C GLU A 12 24.71 23.50 40.62
N THR A 13 24.25 24.55 39.94
CA THR A 13 23.27 24.45 38.87
C THR A 13 23.99 23.80 37.69
N LYS A 14 23.91 22.46 37.59
CA LYS A 14 24.40 21.72 36.42
C LYS A 14 23.84 22.38 35.17
N THR A 15 24.72 23.03 34.42
CA THR A 15 24.42 23.62 33.12
C THR A 15 24.01 22.49 32.20
N ILE A 16 22.71 22.41 31.90
CA ILE A 16 22.17 21.42 30.99
C ILE A 16 22.53 21.86 29.57
N GLU A 17 23.39 21.12 28.88
CA GLU A 17 23.64 21.33 27.47
C GLU A 17 22.32 21.14 26.70
N LYS A 18 21.86 22.22 26.07
CA LYS A 18 20.67 22.18 25.22
C LYS A 18 21.07 21.60 23.88
N VAL A 19 20.54 20.42 23.57
CA VAL A 19 20.66 19.81 22.26
C VAL A 19 19.48 20.27 21.40
N LEU A 20 19.76 20.91 20.27
CA LEU A 20 18.76 21.28 19.28
C LEU A 20 18.70 20.17 18.21
N VAL A 21 17.58 19.45 18.17
CA VAL A 21 17.35 18.37 17.21
C VAL A 21 16.48 18.90 16.07
N ASP A 22 16.97 18.78 14.85
CA ASP A 22 16.29 19.17 13.61
C ASP A 22 16.45 18.10 12.52
N LYS A 23 15.95 18.36 11.30
CA LYS A 23 15.98 17.37 10.21
C LYS A 23 17.39 16.95 9.78
N SER A 24 18.41 17.77 10.04
CA SER A 24 19.78 17.54 9.60
C SER A 24 20.58 16.64 10.53
N ASN A 25 20.16 16.48 11.79
CA ASN A 25 20.84 15.65 12.79
C ASN A 25 19.95 14.55 13.39
N LEU A 26 18.74 14.37 12.87
CA LEU A 26 17.77 13.40 13.40
C LEU A 26 18.30 11.96 13.29
N ASP A 27 19.03 11.64 12.22
CA ASP A 27 19.58 10.32 11.95
C ASP A 27 20.70 9.90 12.92
N ASP A 28 21.39 10.87 13.53
CA ASP A 28 22.35 10.59 14.61
C ASP A 28 21.67 10.02 15.87
N TYR A 29 20.36 10.26 16.05
CA TYR A 29 19.60 9.82 17.22
C TYR A 29 18.74 8.59 16.96
N VAL A 30 18.01 8.57 15.84
CA VAL A 30 17.06 7.48 15.53
C VAL A 30 17.56 6.54 14.43
N GLY A 31 18.75 6.81 13.89
CA GLY A 31 19.30 6.08 12.75
C GLY A 31 18.69 6.50 11.42
N LYS A 32 19.03 5.76 10.36
CA LYS A 32 18.54 6.05 9.01
C LYS A 32 17.01 5.87 8.92
N PRO A 33 16.32 6.62 8.04
CA PRO A 33 14.89 6.47 7.83
C PRO A 33 14.49 5.02 7.54
N VAL A 34 13.57 4.49 8.36
CA VAL A 34 13.05 3.12 8.20
C VAL A 34 12.03 3.05 7.07
N PHE A 35 11.28 4.14 6.86
CA PHE A 35 10.25 4.25 5.83
C PHE A 35 10.64 5.30 4.80
N HIS A 36 10.54 4.93 3.53
CA HIS A 36 10.51 5.88 2.42
C HIS A 36 9.05 6.14 2.07
N ALA A 37 8.75 7.27 1.42
CA ALA A 37 7.37 7.60 1.03
C ALA A 37 6.69 6.38 0.38
N GLU A 38 5.57 5.93 0.94
CA GLU A 38 4.90 4.63 0.65
C GLU A 38 4.37 4.48 -0.79
N ARG A 39 4.65 5.45 -1.67
CA ARG A 39 4.26 5.37 -3.07
C ARG A 39 5.28 4.55 -3.85
N ILE A 40 4.94 3.29 -4.10
CA ILE A 40 5.66 2.42 -5.03
C ILE A 40 5.67 3.04 -6.45
N TYR A 41 4.59 3.72 -6.83
CA TYR A 41 4.45 4.38 -8.13
C TYR A 41 4.06 5.86 -7.95
N ASP A 42 4.78 6.77 -8.59
CA ASP A 42 4.37 8.19 -8.71
C ASP A 42 3.13 8.33 -9.60
N GLN A 43 3.11 7.59 -10.71
CA GLN A 43 1.95 7.37 -11.58
C GLN A 43 1.84 5.86 -11.85
N THR A 44 0.64 5.31 -11.73
CA THR A 44 0.41 3.89 -11.95
C THR A 44 0.53 3.55 -13.45
N PRO A 45 1.33 2.54 -13.82
CA PRO A 45 1.38 2.07 -15.21
C PRO A 45 0.04 1.41 -15.62
N THR A 46 -0.17 1.23 -16.91
CA THR A 46 -1.33 0.51 -17.44
C THR A 46 -1.43 -0.89 -16.83
N GLY A 47 -2.64 -1.26 -16.41
CA GLY A 47 -2.89 -2.53 -15.72
C GLY A 47 -2.68 -2.46 -14.20
N VAL A 48 -2.21 -1.34 -13.65
CA VAL A 48 -2.05 -1.16 -12.21
C VAL A 48 -2.97 -0.05 -11.71
N VAL A 49 -3.69 -0.31 -10.62
CA VAL A 49 -4.55 0.68 -9.95
C VAL A 49 -4.37 0.63 -8.44
N MET A 50 -4.46 1.79 -7.78
CA MET A 50 -4.42 1.86 -6.33
C MET A 50 -5.81 1.58 -5.75
N GLY A 51 -5.92 0.56 -4.90
CA GLY A 51 -7.09 0.23 -4.10
C GLY A 51 -6.87 0.55 -2.61
N LEU A 52 -7.97 0.59 -1.87
CA LEU A 52 -7.98 0.72 -0.42
C LEU A 52 -8.47 -0.59 0.20
N ALA A 53 -7.78 -1.05 1.23
CA ALA A 53 -8.16 -2.23 2.00
C ALA A 53 -8.27 -1.91 3.49
N TRP A 54 -9.11 -2.67 4.17
CA TRP A 54 -9.20 -2.65 5.62
C TRP A 54 -8.49 -3.88 6.20
N THR A 55 -7.54 -3.65 7.10
CA THR A 55 -6.77 -4.70 7.77
C THR A 55 -7.03 -4.66 9.28
N ALA A 56 -6.58 -5.68 10.01
CA ALA A 56 -6.68 -5.70 11.47
C ALA A 56 -5.97 -4.52 12.16
N MET A 57 -4.98 -3.91 11.50
CA MET A 57 -4.22 -2.76 12.00
C MET A 57 -4.78 -1.41 11.49
N GLY A 58 -5.87 -1.43 10.72
CA GLY A 58 -6.48 -0.23 10.11
C GLY A 58 -6.45 -0.26 8.58
N GLY A 59 -6.72 0.89 7.96
CA GLY A 59 -6.73 1.05 6.50
C GLY A 59 -5.32 0.95 5.90
N SER A 60 -5.22 0.31 4.73
CA SER A 60 -3.98 0.19 3.95
C SER A 60 -4.26 0.48 2.48
N THR A 61 -3.27 1.06 1.79
CA THR A 61 -3.28 1.14 0.32
C THR A 61 -2.72 -0.15 -0.26
N LEU A 62 -3.19 -0.54 -1.45
CA LEU A 62 -2.73 -1.69 -2.20
C LEU A 62 -2.67 -1.35 -3.69
N TYR A 63 -1.76 -1.97 -4.44
CA TYR A 63 -1.76 -1.88 -5.90
C TYR A 63 -2.34 -3.15 -6.47
N ILE A 64 -3.49 -3.07 -7.14
CA ILE A 64 -4.07 -4.19 -7.89
C ILE A 64 -3.45 -4.18 -9.27
N GLU A 65 -2.90 -5.31 -9.69
CA GLU A 65 -2.10 -5.43 -10.89
C GLU A 65 -2.77 -6.42 -11.84
N THR A 66 -2.80 -6.11 -13.13
CA THR A 66 -3.32 -6.98 -14.19
C THR A 66 -2.34 -7.00 -15.34
N THR A 67 -2.04 -8.19 -15.84
CA THR A 67 -1.17 -8.38 -17.00
C THR A 67 -1.77 -9.35 -18.01
N LEU A 68 -1.38 -9.20 -19.26
CA LEU A 68 -1.69 -10.15 -20.32
C LEU A 68 -0.71 -11.32 -20.24
N VAL A 69 -1.24 -12.53 -20.16
CA VAL A 69 -0.44 -13.77 -20.10
C VAL A 69 -0.27 -14.38 -21.49
N GLU A 70 -1.38 -14.48 -22.22
CA GLU A 70 -1.43 -15.13 -23.52
C GLU A 70 -2.51 -14.45 -24.37
N ASP A 71 -2.28 -14.40 -25.68
CA ASP A 71 -3.25 -13.95 -26.68
C ASP A 71 -3.48 -15.06 -27.71
N GLY A 72 -4.74 -15.39 -27.95
CA GLY A 72 -5.15 -16.36 -28.96
C GLY A 72 -6.66 -16.55 -29.03
N ASP A 73 -7.17 -16.79 -30.23
CA ASP A 73 -8.62 -16.89 -30.48
C ASP A 73 -9.32 -17.86 -29.52
N GLY A 74 -10.34 -17.36 -28.81
CA GLY A 74 -11.15 -18.13 -27.87
C GLY A 74 -10.46 -18.53 -26.57
N LYS A 75 -9.27 -17.98 -26.27
CA LYS A 75 -8.54 -18.24 -25.01
C LYS A 75 -8.84 -17.23 -23.89
N GLY A 76 -9.89 -16.43 -24.05
CA GLY A 76 -10.38 -15.47 -23.05
C GLY A 76 -10.54 -16.10 -21.67
N ALA A 77 -9.77 -15.63 -20.69
CA ALA A 77 -9.83 -16.12 -19.32
C ALA A 77 -9.27 -15.12 -18.32
N LEU A 78 -9.80 -15.12 -17.10
CA LEU A 78 -9.25 -14.36 -15.97
C LEU A 78 -8.70 -15.32 -14.91
N HIS A 79 -7.39 -15.24 -14.67
CA HIS A 79 -6.73 -15.90 -13.56
C HIS A 79 -6.50 -14.91 -12.42
N THR A 80 -6.79 -15.31 -11.18
CA THR A 80 -6.65 -14.44 -10.00
C THR A 80 -5.70 -15.02 -8.97
N THR A 81 -4.89 -14.17 -8.33
CA THR A 81 -3.93 -14.54 -7.29
C THR A 81 -3.86 -13.48 -6.18
N GLY A 82 -3.19 -13.80 -5.08
CA GLY A 82 -3.07 -12.91 -3.92
C GLY A 82 -3.98 -13.30 -2.75
N GLN A 83 -4.19 -14.61 -2.56
CA GLN A 83 -4.96 -15.18 -1.45
C GLN A 83 -6.36 -14.56 -1.32
N LEU A 84 -7.05 -14.46 -2.45
CA LEU A 84 -8.43 -13.99 -2.51
C LEU A 84 -9.36 -15.05 -1.92
N GLY A 85 -10.24 -14.63 -1.01
CA GLY A 85 -11.41 -15.39 -0.59
C GLY A 85 -12.46 -15.45 -1.69
N ASP A 86 -13.51 -16.23 -1.46
CA ASP A 86 -14.48 -16.54 -2.51
C ASP A 86 -15.33 -15.32 -2.88
N VAL A 87 -15.63 -14.42 -1.93
CA VAL A 87 -16.35 -13.17 -2.21
C VAL A 87 -15.53 -12.25 -3.11
N MET A 88 -14.22 -12.16 -2.86
CA MET A 88 -13.35 -11.32 -3.68
C MET A 88 -13.09 -11.93 -5.06
N LYS A 89 -13.03 -13.27 -5.18
CA LYS A 89 -12.98 -13.94 -6.50
C LYS A 89 -14.24 -13.69 -7.31
N GLU A 90 -15.42 -13.80 -6.69
CA GLU A 90 -16.69 -13.50 -7.33
C GLU A 90 -16.74 -12.03 -7.78
N SER A 91 -16.34 -11.11 -6.90
CA SER A 91 -16.23 -9.68 -7.22
C SER A 91 -15.34 -9.43 -8.44
N ALA A 92 -14.16 -10.07 -8.53
CA ALA A 92 -13.27 -9.95 -9.69
C ALA A 92 -13.89 -10.50 -10.99
N GLN A 93 -14.68 -11.58 -10.91
CA GLN A 93 -15.40 -12.14 -12.07
C GLN A 93 -16.52 -11.19 -12.56
N ILE A 94 -17.26 -10.58 -11.64
CA ILE A 94 -18.28 -9.58 -11.95
C ILE A 94 -17.62 -8.35 -12.59
N ALA A 95 -16.54 -7.84 -12.00
CA ALA A 95 -15.77 -6.72 -12.52
C ALA A 95 -15.30 -6.98 -13.97
N HIS A 96 -14.79 -8.18 -14.23
CA HIS A 96 -14.37 -8.60 -15.56
C HIS A 96 -15.53 -8.65 -16.55
N THR A 97 -16.71 -9.12 -16.12
CA THR A 97 -17.92 -9.13 -16.95
C THR A 97 -18.36 -7.71 -17.32
N VAL A 98 -18.31 -6.78 -16.36
CA VAL A 98 -18.63 -5.36 -16.60
C VAL A 98 -17.59 -4.70 -17.51
N ALA A 99 -16.30 -4.94 -17.28
CA ALA A 99 -15.23 -4.40 -18.12
C ALA A 99 -15.38 -4.86 -19.59
N ARG A 100 -15.76 -6.13 -19.80
CA ARG A 100 -16.09 -6.67 -21.12
C ARG A 100 -17.25 -5.94 -21.78
N ALA A 101 -18.34 -5.72 -21.04
CA ALA A 101 -19.50 -5.00 -21.55
C ALA A 101 -19.15 -3.55 -21.94
N ILE A 102 -18.42 -2.85 -21.09
CA ILE A 102 -17.98 -1.47 -21.34
C ILE A 102 -17.06 -1.38 -22.57
N LEU A 103 -16.16 -2.35 -22.76
CA LEU A 103 -15.30 -2.37 -23.94
C LEU A 103 -16.12 -2.56 -25.21
N LEU A 104 -17.04 -3.52 -25.24
CA LEU A 104 -17.89 -3.77 -26.40
C LEU A 104 -18.88 -2.62 -26.69
N GLU A 105 -19.28 -1.85 -25.69
CA GLU A 105 -20.07 -0.64 -25.88
C GLU A 105 -19.27 0.46 -26.60
N LYS A 106 -17.99 0.62 -26.26
CA LYS A 106 -17.10 1.65 -26.81
C LYS A 106 -16.46 1.23 -28.13
N GLU A 107 -16.08 -0.03 -28.24
CA GLU A 107 -15.38 -0.64 -29.37
C GLU A 107 -15.97 -2.04 -29.66
N PRO A 108 -17.10 -2.11 -30.40
CA PRO A 108 -17.86 -3.35 -30.60
C PRO A 108 -17.08 -4.48 -31.29
N GLU A 109 -16.11 -4.12 -32.14
CA GLU A 109 -15.30 -5.07 -32.90
C GLU A 109 -14.02 -5.49 -32.16
N ASN A 110 -13.81 -5.05 -30.92
CA ASN A 110 -12.59 -5.34 -30.18
C ASN A 110 -12.67 -6.72 -29.50
N PRO A 111 -11.88 -7.72 -29.95
CA PRO A 111 -11.97 -9.08 -29.43
C PRO A 111 -11.12 -9.28 -28.17
N PHE A 112 -10.51 -8.23 -27.61
CA PHE A 112 -9.48 -8.33 -26.57
C PHE A 112 -9.83 -9.32 -25.47
N PHE A 113 -10.95 -9.15 -24.78
CA PHE A 113 -11.30 -10.04 -23.66
C PHE A 113 -11.80 -11.43 -24.11
N ALA A 114 -12.19 -11.62 -25.37
CA ALA A 114 -12.55 -12.93 -25.90
C ALA A 114 -11.31 -13.79 -26.22
N ASN A 115 -10.19 -13.14 -26.53
CA ASN A 115 -8.97 -13.78 -27.01
C ASN A 115 -7.81 -13.73 -26.01
N THR A 116 -7.86 -12.85 -25.01
CA THR A 116 -6.73 -12.68 -24.07
C THR A 116 -6.96 -13.37 -22.74
N LYS A 117 -5.91 -14.06 -22.29
CA LYS A 117 -5.81 -14.56 -20.92
C LYS A 117 -5.16 -13.49 -20.05
N LEU A 118 -5.92 -13.01 -19.08
CA LEU A 118 -5.47 -12.01 -18.11
C LEU A 118 -5.13 -12.65 -16.78
N HIS A 119 -4.12 -12.11 -16.11
CA HIS A 119 -3.79 -12.44 -14.73
C HIS A 119 -3.93 -11.21 -13.87
N LEU A 120 -4.88 -11.25 -12.95
CA LEU A 120 -5.12 -10.25 -11.93
C LEU A 120 -4.49 -10.69 -10.59
N HIS A 121 -3.63 -9.84 -10.06
CA HIS A 121 -2.96 -10.03 -8.79
C HIS A 121 -3.40 -8.94 -7.81
N VAL A 122 -3.79 -9.36 -6.61
CA VAL A 122 -4.10 -8.46 -5.51
C VAL A 122 -3.11 -8.74 -4.38
N PRO A 123 -2.00 -7.99 -4.28
CA PRO A 123 -0.91 -8.25 -3.36
C PRO A 123 -1.41 -8.48 -1.94
N ALA A 124 -1.14 -9.65 -1.39
CA ALA A 124 -1.38 -9.96 0.01
C ALA A 124 -0.07 -9.86 0.76
N GLY A 125 -0.13 -9.23 1.95
CA GLY A 125 0.75 -9.65 3.04
C GLY A 125 0.31 -11.04 3.55
N ALA A 126 0.32 -11.24 4.86
CA ALA A 126 -0.09 -12.51 5.48
C ALA A 126 -1.62 -12.66 5.70
N THR A 127 -2.42 -11.63 5.41
CA THR A 127 -3.87 -11.61 5.68
C THR A 127 -4.69 -11.91 4.43
N PRO A 128 -5.55 -12.94 4.44
CA PRO A 128 -6.51 -13.22 3.37
C PRO A 128 -7.39 -12.00 3.09
N LYS A 129 -7.73 -11.78 1.82
CA LYS A 129 -8.66 -10.72 1.42
C LYS A 129 -9.98 -11.31 0.99
N ASP A 130 -11.01 -11.05 1.76
CA ASP A 130 -12.35 -11.52 1.47
C ASP A 130 -13.34 -10.37 1.69
N GLY A 131 -13.84 -9.83 0.59
CA GLY A 131 -14.72 -8.67 0.55
C GLY A 131 -14.81 -8.08 -0.86
N PRO A 132 -15.97 -7.51 -1.26
CA PRO A 132 -16.19 -7.02 -2.62
C PRO A 132 -15.67 -5.59 -2.83
N SER A 133 -15.05 -4.97 -1.83
CA SER A 133 -14.74 -3.53 -1.81
C SER A 133 -13.72 -3.07 -2.84
N ALA A 134 -13.05 -4.01 -3.52
CA ALA A 134 -12.05 -3.74 -4.54
C ALA A 134 -12.40 -4.39 -5.90
N GLY A 135 -13.70 -4.60 -6.14
CA GLY A 135 -14.24 -5.00 -7.45
C GLY A 135 -14.21 -3.89 -8.49
#